data_AF-A0A7Y2PIS2-F1
#
_entry.id   AF-A0A7Y2PIS2-F1
#
_cell.length_a   1.000
_cell.length_b   1.000
_cell.length_c   1.000
_cell.angle_alpha   90.00
_cell.angle_beta   90.00
_cell.angle_gamma   90.00
#
_symmetry.space_group_name_H-M   'P 1'
#
loop_
_entity.id
_entity.type
_entity.pdbx_description
1 polymer ?
#
loop_
_entity_poly.entity_id
_entity_poly.type
_entity_poly.pdbx_seq_one_letter_code
_entity_poly.pdbx_strand_id
1 'polypeptide(L)'
;MLRPMKTVFKVSLAAALWLSLGASAQAMGPFEVYEQALRNDPTFLGAMKERDAGLENRIIGRAGLLPRLSYSYNKGRNNSQATYLNERGNTHEDRNYNSYGSTFMVQQPLIDYEAYANYRKGVAQALFADESFRSKSQELLVRVLTHYTQALFAQDQIDIARTTK
;
A
#
# COMPACT_ATOMS: atom_id res chain seq x y z
N MET A 1 26.69 -40.03 48.74
CA MET A 1 27.53 -38.83 48.59
C MET A 1 27.77 -38.60 47.10
N LEU A 2 26.92 -37.83 46.39
CA LEU A 2 27.17 -37.36 45.01
C LEU A 2 26.26 -36.16 44.68
N ARG A 3 26.89 -35.13 44.12
CA ARG A 3 26.55 -33.69 44.09
C ARG A 3 25.39 -33.29 43.13
N PRO A 4 24.67 -32.19 43.41
CA PRO A 4 23.74 -31.57 42.47
C PRO A 4 24.49 -30.59 41.55
N MET A 5 25.08 -31.08 40.45
CA MET A 5 25.90 -30.25 39.55
C MET A 5 25.17 -29.81 38.26
N LYS A 6 23.94 -30.28 38.02
CA LYS A 6 23.17 -29.99 36.79
C LYS A 6 22.25 -28.77 36.93
N THR A 7 21.85 -28.41 38.15
CA THR A 7 20.97 -27.26 38.42
C THR A 7 21.72 -25.92 38.36
N VAL A 8 22.98 -25.90 38.81
CA VAL A 8 23.82 -24.69 38.80
C VAL A 8 24.15 -24.22 37.37
N PHE A 9 24.32 -25.16 36.43
CA PHE A 9 24.63 -24.85 35.03
C PHE A 9 23.44 -24.23 34.27
N LYS A 10 22.21 -24.72 34.54
CA LYS A 10 20.98 -24.15 33.94
C LYS A 10 20.65 -22.75 34.47
N VAL A 11 20.91 -22.51 35.76
CA VAL A 11 20.71 -21.19 36.39
C VAL A 11 21.72 -20.17 35.86
N SER A 12 22.98 -20.59 35.62
CA SER A 12 24.01 -19.70 35.08
C SER A 12 23.75 -19.29 33.62
N LEU A 13 23.19 -20.19 32.80
CA LEU A 13 22.83 -19.88 31.41
C LEU A 13 21.60 -18.95 31.31
N ALA A 14 20.62 -19.10 32.21
CA ALA A 14 19.47 -18.21 32.29
C ALA A 14 19.85 -16.80 32.78
N ALA A 15 20.81 -16.70 33.71
CA ALA A 15 21.32 -15.42 34.20
C ALA A 15 22.16 -14.68 33.15
N ALA A 16 22.95 -15.40 32.34
CA ALA A 16 23.71 -14.80 31.24
C ALA A 16 22.80 -14.25 30.13
N LEU A 17 21.68 -14.94 29.84
CA LEU A 17 20.69 -14.47 28.86
C LEU A 17 19.97 -13.20 29.35
N TRP A 18 19.67 -13.10 30.65
CA TRP A 18 19.10 -11.88 31.25
C TRP A 18 20.07 -10.70 31.27
N LEU A 19 21.37 -10.94 31.45
CA LEU A 19 22.38 -9.87 31.40
C LEU A 19 22.58 -9.30 29.98
N SER A 20 22.39 -10.11 28.94
CA SER A 20 22.49 -9.65 27.55
C SER A 20 21.33 -8.78 27.07
N LEU A 21 20.17 -8.82 27.74
CA LEU A 21 19.03 -7.94 27.44
C LEU A 21 19.17 -6.53 28.07
N GLY A 22 20.15 -6.32 28.97
CA GLY A 22 20.39 -5.02 29.61
C GLY A 22 21.34 -4.09 28.85
N ALA A 23 21.94 -4.54 27.74
CA ALA A 23 23.03 -3.83 27.08
C ALA A 23 22.62 -2.68 26.14
N SER A 24 21.34 -2.30 26.09
CA SER A 24 20.87 -1.21 25.26
C SER A 24 20.04 -0.19 26.04
N ALA A 25 20.46 0.15 27.25
CA ALA A 25 20.07 1.41 27.89
C ALA A 25 21.06 2.51 27.52
N GLN A 26 21.35 2.66 26.22
CA GLN A 26 21.89 3.91 25.72
C GLN A 26 20.69 4.85 25.67
N ALA A 27 20.75 5.98 26.37
CA ALA A 27 19.77 7.04 26.21
C ALA A 27 19.80 7.47 24.74
N MET A 28 18.90 6.90 23.93
CA MET A 28 18.85 7.20 22.50
C MET A 28 18.68 8.70 22.34
N GLY A 29 19.57 9.31 21.58
CA GLY A 29 19.45 10.71 21.25
C GLY A 29 18.16 10.94 20.45
N PRO A 30 17.55 12.13 20.53
CA PRO A 30 16.36 12.46 19.74
C PRO A 30 16.57 12.26 18.23
N PHE A 31 17.81 12.37 17.75
CA PHE A 31 18.19 12.10 16.37
C PHE A 31 18.16 10.60 16.01
N GLU A 32 18.61 9.71 16.89
CA GLU A 32 18.54 8.26 16.67
C GLU A 32 17.09 7.77 16.68
N VAL A 33 16.25 8.31 17.57
CA VAL A 33 14.81 8.01 17.59
C VAL A 33 14.15 8.46 16.29
N TYR A 34 14.55 9.62 15.76
CA TYR A 34 14.06 10.11 14.47
C TYR A 34 14.50 9.22 13.28
N GLU A 35 15.76 8.80 13.22
CA GLU A 35 16.22 7.88 12.18
C GLU A 35 15.52 6.51 12.24
N GLN A 36 15.26 6.01 13.44
CA GLN A 36 14.54 4.75 13.61
C GLN A 36 13.06 4.90 13.22
N ALA A 37 12.44 6.05 13.54
CA ALA A 37 11.07 6.36 13.13
C ALA A 37 10.95 6.51 11.60
N LEU A 38 11.92 7.10 10.91
CA LEU A 38 11.92 7.17 9.44
C LEU A 38 11.86 5.79 8.76
N ARG A 39 12.45 4.76 9.39
CA ARG A 39 12.49 3.40 8.85
C ARG A 39 11.29 2.55 9.27
N ASN A 40 10.71 2.81 10.44
CA ASN A 40 9.73 1.93 11.06
C ASN A 40 8.35 2.55 11.33
N ASP A 41 8.16 3.87 11.17
CA ASP A 41 6.84 4.49 11.38
C ASP A 41 5.88 4.13 10.23
N PRO A 42 4.81 3.34 10.48
CA PRO A 42 3.85 2.96 9.46
C PRO A 42 3.13 4.17 8.84
N THR A 43 2.97 5.27 9.59
CA THR A 43 2.31 6.46 9.07
C THR A 43 3.18 7.21 8.06
N PHE A 44 4.50 7.25 8.29
CA PHE A 44 5.45 7.84 7.34
C PHE A 44 5.62 6.96 6.09
N LEU A 45 5.75 5.64 6.27
CA LEU A 45 5.81 4.71 5.15
C LEU A 45 4.53 4.72 4.32
N GLY A 46 3.37 4.83 4.98
CA GLY A 46 2.07 5.03 4.33
C GLY A 46 2.04 6.31 3.50
N ALA A 47 2.46 7.44 4.08
CA ALA A 47 2.55 8.72 3.38
C ALA A 47 3.53 8.67 2.18
N MET A 48 4.63 7.92 2.29
CA MET A 48 5.56 7.72 1.18
C MET A 48 4.89 6.96 0.02
N LYS A 49 4.13 5.89 0.31
CA LYS A 49 3.39 5.15 -0.71
C LYS A 49 2.23 5.94 -1.29
N GLU A 50 1.57 6.77 -0.48
CA GLU A 50 0.54 7.69 -0.95
C GLU A 50 1.12 8.72 -1.93
N ARG A 51 2.31 9.28 -1.63
CA ARG A 51 3.04 10.14 -2.57
C ARG A 51 3.36 9.41 -3.87
N ASP A 52 3.92 8.21 -3.79
CA ASP A 52 4.27 7.41 -4.97
C ASP A 52 3.04 7.17 -5.85
N ALA A 53 1.91 6.76 -5.26
CA ALA A 53 0.64 6.62 -5.96
C ALA A 53 0.12 7.97 -6.52
N GLY A 54 0.33 9.05 -5.78
CA GLY A 54 0.00 10.41 -6.19
C GLY A 54 0.77 10.85 -7.45
N LEU A 55 2.06 10.55 -7.52
CA LEU A 55 2.94 10.84 -8.66
C LEU A 55 2.50 10.13 -9.94
N GLU A 56 1.96 8.91 -9.81
CA GLU A 56 1.43 8.13 -10.94
C GLU A 56 0.23 8.81 -11.63
N ASN A 57 -0.50 9.70 -10.95
CA ASN A 57 -1.60 10.47 -11.58
C ASN A 57 -1.12 11.30 -12.78
N ARG A 58 0.15 11.72 -12.79
CA ARG A 58 0.76 12.41 -13.93
C ARG A 58 0.85 11.50 -15.15
N ILE A 59 1.21 10.23 -14.94
CA ILE A 59 1.31 9.23 -16.00
C ILE A 59 -0.09 8.83 -16.49
N ILE A 60 -1.03 8.62 -15.57
CA ILE A 60 -2.43 8.34 -15.88
C ILE A 60 -3.05 9.49 -16.69
N GLY A 61 -2.84 10.75 -16.27
CA GLY A 61 -3.31 11.92 -17.00
C GLY A 61 -2.69 12.04 -18.40
N ARG A 62 -1.41 11.68 -18.55
CA ARG A 62 -0.74 11.66 -19.86
C ARG A 62 -1.27 10.54 -20.76
N ALA A 63 -1.65 9.39 -20.21
CA ALA A 63 -2.17 8.26 -20.98
C ALA A 63 -3.46 8.63 -21.74
N GLY A 64 -4.24 9.59 -21.24
CA GLY A 64 -5.42 10.12 -21.95
C GLY A 64 -5.11 10.86 -23.26
N LEU A 65 -3.88 11.36 -23.42
CA LEU A 65 -3.43 12.05 -24.65
C LEU A 65 -2.86 11.08 -25.69
N LEU A 66 -2.66 9.82 -25.32
CA LEU A 66 -2.07 8.81 -26.19
C LEU A 66 -3.17 8.03 -26.94
N PRO A 67 -2.88 7.48 -28.12
CA PRO A 67 -3.79 6.56 -28.80
C PRO A 67 -4.10 5.35 -27.92
N ARG A 68 -5.37 4.96 -27.87
CA ARG A 68 -5.83 3.78 -27.12
C ARG A 68 -5.96 2.62 -28.10
N LEU A 69 -5.34 1.50 -27.75
CA LEU A 69 -5.44 0.25 -28.50
C LEU A 69 -6.27 -0.73 -27.66
N SER A 70 -7.29 -1.33 -28.26
CA SER A 70 -8.10 -2.37 -27.63
C SER A 70 -8.22 -3.58 -28.54
N TYR A 71 -8.11 -4.76 -27.95
CA TYR A 71 -8.31 -6.04 -28.61
C TYR A 71 -9.34 -6.83 -27.82
N SER A 72 -10.37 -7.31 -28.50
CA SER A 72 -11.43 -8.11 -27.89
C SER A 72 -11.64 -9.37 -28.71
N TYR A 73 -11.71 -10.51 -28.03
CA TYR A 73 -12.03 -11.80 -28.62
C TYR A 73 -13.27 -12.35 -27.92
N ASN A 74 -14.31 -12.66 -28.69
CA ASN A 74 -15.55 -13.20 -28.21
C ASN A 74 -15.84 -14.55 -28.87
N LYS A 75 -16.25 -15.52 -28.07
CA LYS A 75 -16.72 -16.82 -28.52
C LYS A 75 -18.09 -17.06 -27.91
N GLY A 76 -19.11 -17.05 -28.74
CA GLY A 76 -20.49 -17.35 -28.36
C GLY A 76 -20.90 -18.71 -28.91
N ARG A 77 -21.74 -19.43 -28.17
CA ARG A 77 -22.49 -20.56 -28.71
C ARG A 77 -23.95 -20.18 -28.62
N ASN A 78 -24.60 -20.04 -29.77
CA ASN A 78 -26.01 -19.71 -29.83
C ASN A 78 -26.77 -20.95 -30.30
N ASN A 79 -27.71 -21.41 -29.48
CA ASN A 79 -28.66 -22.43 -29.87
C ASN A 79 -29.98 -21.72 -30.13
N SER A 80 -30.37 -21.65 -31.42
CA SER A 80 -31.61 -21.02 -31.83
C SER A 80 -32.50 -22.07 -32.48
N GLN A 81 -33.70 -22.24 -31.93
CA GLN A 81 -34.72 -23.11 -32.50
C GLN A 81 -35.64 -22.27 -33.36
N ALA A 82 -35.59 -22.47 -34.68
CA ALA A 82 -36.53 -21.86 -35.60
C ALA A 82 -37.67 -22.86 -35.84
N THR A 83 -38.89 -22.48 -35.44
CA THR A 83 -40.09 -23.25 -35.76
C THR A 83 -40.78 -22.60 -36.95
N TYR A 84 -40.89 -23.34 -38.04
CA TYR A 84 -41.61 -22.91 -39.23
C TYR A 84 -42.98 -23.60 -39.26
N LEU A 85 -44.05 -22.81 -39.30
CA LEU A 85 -45.43 -23.31 -39.45
C LEU A 85 -45.72 -23.45 -40.95
N ASN A 86 -45.79 -24.68 -41.45
CA ASN A 86 -46.20 -24.99 -42.81
C ASN A 86 -47.55 -25.75 -42.79
N GLU A 87 -48.32 -25.64 -43.86
CA GLU A 87 -49.68 -26.23 -44.01
C GLU A 87 -49.75 -27.76 -43.83
N ARG A 88 -48.61 -28.46 -43.73
CA ARG A 88 -48.50 -29.92 -43.54
C ARG A 88 -47.99 -30.36 -42.15
N GLY A 89 -47.79 -29.43 -41.21
CA GLY A 89 -47.34 -29.72 -39.84
C GLY A 89 -46.03 -29.01 -39.47
N ASN A 90 -45.86 -28.72 -38.16
CA ASN A 90 -44.70 -28.01 -37.62
C ASN A 90 -43.39 -28.76 -37.93
N THR A 91 -42.44 -28.07 -38.56
CA THR A 91 -41.07 -28.57 -38.73
C THR A 91 -40.14 -27.75 -37.82
N HIS A 92 -39.40 -28.44 -36.94
CA HIS A 92 -38.43 -27.84 -36.04
C HIS A 92 -37.02 -27.98 -36.62
N GLU A 93 -36.31 -26.87 -36.78
CA GLU A 93 -34.90 -26.86 -37.18
C GLU A 93 -34.04 -26.37 -35.99
N ASP A 94 -33.27 -27.27 -35.37
CA ASP A 94 -32.30 -26.94 -34.34
C ASP A 94 -31.05 -26.32 -34.99
N ARG A 95 -30.92 -25.00 -34.91
CA ARG A 95 -29.75 -24.26 -35.41
C ARG A 95 -28.76 -23.99 -34.28
N ASN A 96 -27.78 -24.87 -34.19
CA ASN A 96 -26.61 -24.70 -33.34
C ASN A 96 -25.50 -23.98 -34.12
N TYR A 97 -25.23 -22.71 -33.79
CA TYR A 97 -24.11 -21.98 -34.37
C TYR A 97 -23.11 -21.55 -33.30
N ASN A 98 -21.83 -21.76 -33.60
CA ASN A 98 -20.74 -21.19 -32.82
C ASN A 98 -20.36 -19.86 -33.48
N SER A 99 -20.47 -18.75 -32.74
CA SER A 99 -20.00 -17.43 -33.18
C SER A 99 -18.61 -17.16 -32.61
N TYR A 100 -17.73 -16.66 -33.47
CA TYR A 100 -16.40 -16.20 -33.10
C TYR A 100 -16.24 -14.79 -33.65
N GLY A 101 -15.92 -13.84 -32.78
CA GLY A 101 -15.66 -12.45 -33.14
C GLY A 101 -14.30 -12.04 -32.60
N SER A 102 -13.46 -11.45 -33.43
CA SER A 102 -12.24 -10.79 -32.99
C SER A 102 -12.27 -9.36 -33.50
N THR A 103 -12.07 -8.40 -32.60
CA THR A 103 -12.10 -6.97 -32.91
C THR A 103 -10.84 -6.33 -32.37
N PHE A 104 -10.11 -5.68 -33.27
CA PHE A 104 -8.98 -4.81 -32.94
C PHE A 104 -9.37 -3.36 -33.26
N MET A 105 -9.27 -2.48 -32.28
CA MET A 105 -9.66 -1.07 -32.40
C MET A 105 -8.54 -0.16 -31.93
N VAL A 106 -8.23 0.85 -32.73
CA VAL A 106 -7.27 1.91 -32.41
C VAL A 106 -8.02 3.23 -32.43
N GLN A 107 -8.04 3.92 -31.29
CA GLN A 107 -8.67 5.23 -31.15
C GLN A 107 -7.61 6.28 -30.87
N GLN A 108 -7.43 7.22 -31.80
CA GLN A 108 -6.52 8.35 -31.66
C GLN A 108 -7.32 9.65 -31.56
N PRO A 109 -7.20 10.40 -30.45
CA PRO A 109 -7.73 11.75 -30.38
C PRO A 109 -6.91 12.68 -31.30
N LEU A 110 -7.59 13.46 -32.15
CA LEU A 110 -6.94 14.48 -32.99
C LEU A 110 -6.82 15.82 -32.25
N ILE A 111 -7.92 16.30 -31.67
CA ILE A 111 -7.97 17.49 -30.81
C ILE A 111 -8.97 17.19 -29.69
N ASP A 112 -8.48 17.08 -28.47
CA ASP A 112 -9.30 16.81 -27.30
C ASP A 112 -8.87 17.72 -26.13
N TYR A 113 -9.67 18.76 -25.90
CA TYR A 113 -9.46 19.70 -24.80
C TYR A 113 -9.73 19.06 -23.43
N GLU A 114 -10.62 18.08 -23.36
CA GLU A 114 -10.92 17.35 -22.13
C GLU A 114 -9.73 16.50 -21.73
N ALA A 115 -9.12 15.78 -22.69
CA ALA A 115 -7.90 15.01 -22.45
C ALA A 115 -6.74 15.91 -21.97
N TYR A 116 -6.59 17.11 -22.54
CA TYR A 116 -5.59 18.09 -22.08
C TYR A 116 -5.87 18.62 -20.67
N ALA A 117 -7.14 18.93 -20.35
CA ALA A 117 -7.54 19.34 -19.02
C ALA A 117 -7.28 18.23 -17.99
N ASN A 118 -7.56 16.97 -18.33
CA ASN A 118 -7.29 15.80 -17.51
C ASN A 118 -5.79 15.58 -17.27
N TYR A 119 -4.95 15.81 -18.30
CA TYR A 119 -3.49 15.81 -18.12
C TYR A 119 -3.04 16.86 -17.09
N ARG A 120 -3.51 18.11 -17.23
CA ARG A 120 -3.18 19.19 -16.28
C ARG A 120 -3.68 18.89 -14.87
N LYS A 121 -4.87 18.29 -14.74
CA LYS A 121 -5.41 17.82 -13.46
C LYS A 121 -4.52 16.77 -12.83
N GLY A 122 -4.05 15.78 -13.60
CA GLY A 122 -3.12 14.75 -13.12
C GLY A 122 -1.77 15.33 -12.67
N VAL A 123 -1.25 16.34 -13.37
CA VAL A 123 -0.04 17.08 -12.94
C VAL A 123 -0.27 17.79 -11.61
N ALA A 124 -1.40 18.49 -11.46
CA ALA A 124 -1.74 19.18 -10.22
C ALA A 124 -1.93 18.20 -9.04
N GLN A 125 -2.54 17.04 -9.28
CA GLN A 125 -2.68 15.98 -8.28
C GLN A 125 -1.32 15.41 -7.83
N ALA A 126 -0.37 15.23 -8.77
CA ALA A 126 0.97 14.79 -8.43
C ALA A 126 1.71 15.84 -7.57
N LEU A 127 1.61 17.12 -7.91
CA LEU A 127 2.19 18.21 -7.11
C LEU A 127 1.57 18.29 -5.71
N PHE A 128 0.25 18.11 -5.62
CA PHE A 128 -0.45 18.07 -4.34
C PHE A 128 0.02 16.90 -3.46
N ALA A 129 0.26 15.73 -4.05
CA ALA A 129 0.78 14.57 -3.31
C ALA A 129 2.19 14.81 -2.76
N ASP A 130 3.07 15.48 -3.51
CA ASP A 130 4.39 15.89 -3.02
C ASP A 130 4.31 16.87 -1.85
N GLU A 131 3.41 17.85 -1.91
CA GLU A 131 3.21 18.79 -0.81
C GLU A 131 2.57 18.14 0.43
N SER A 132 1.62 17.23 0.22
CA SER A 132 1.06 16.43 1.31
C SER A 132 2.14 15.61 2.01
N PHE A 133 3.03 14.95 1.24
CA PHE A 133 4.16 14.23 1.79
C PHE A 133 5.12 15.13 2.58
N ARG A 134 5.38 16.35 2.09
CA ARG A 134 6.19 17.34 2.81
C ARG A 134 5.56 17.72 4.15
N SER A 135 4.24 17.93 4.18
CA SER A 135 3.50 18.18 5.42
C SER A 135 3.59 17.00 6.39
N LYS A 136 3.42 15.77 5.91
CA LYS A 136 3.53 14.54 6.74
C LYS A 136 4.94 14.31 7.28
N SER A 137 5.96 14.70 6.53
CA SER A 137 7.35 14.65 6.98
C SER A 137 7.61 15.60 8.15
N GLN A 138 6.98 16.79 8.16
CA GLN A 138 7.05 17.72 9.28
C GLN A 138 6.26 17.22 10.49
N GLU A 139 5.09 16.62 10.27
CA GLU A 139 4.27 16.01 11.33
C GLU A 139 5.04 14.88 12.05
N LEU A 140 5.80 14.06 11.32
CA LEU A 140 6.68 13.03 11.88
C LEU A 140 7.68 13.64 12.86
N LEU A 141 8.36 14.73 12.49
CA LEU A 141 9.34 15.39 13.34
C LEU A 141 8.71 15.84 14.67
N VAL A 142 7.56 16.51 14.60
CA VAL A 142 6.84 16.99 15.80
C VAL A 142 6.39 15.82 16.67
N ARG A 143 5.90 14.74 16.07
CA ARG A 143 5.46 13.54 16.78
C ARG A 143 6.60 12.83 17.49
N VAL A 144 7.75 12.66 16.84
CA VAL A 144 8.95 12.07 17.46
C VAL A 144 9.40 12.91 18.65
N LEU A 145 9.48 14.24 18.49
CA LEU A 145 9.86 15.13 19.58
C LEU A 145 8.87 15.05 20.76
N THR A 146 7.57 15.01 20.48
CA THR A 146 6.52 14.91 21.50
C THR A 146 6.58 13.59 22.27
N HIS A 147 6.76 12.47 21.56
CA HIS A 147 6.90 11.16 22.23
C HIS A 147 8.20 11.06 23.03
N TYR A 148 9.30 11.64 22.54
CA TYR A 148 10.57 11.68 23.26
C TYR A 148 10.46 12.45 24.58
N THR A 149 9.86 13.65 24.57
CA THR A 149 9.71 14.46 25.79
C THR A 149 8.71 13.85 26.76
N GLN A 150 7.64 13.22 26.29
CA GLN A 150 6.70 12.47 27.14
C GLN A 150 7.37 11.27 27.82
N ALA A 151 8.22 10.54 27.09
CA ALA A 151 8.96 9.40 27.66
C ALA A 151 9.94 9.85 28.75
N LEU A 152 10.66 10.96 28.54
CA LEU A 152 11.52 11.57 29.57
C LEU A 152 10.72 12.00 30.81
N PHE A 153 9.59 12.67 30.61
CA PHE A 153 8.74 13.10 31.73
C PHE A 153 8.17 11.93 32.54
N ALA A 154 7.79 10.84 31.87
CA ALA A 154 7.33 9.62 32.55
C ALA A 154 8.46 8.95 33.36
N GLN A 155 9.71 8.99 32.86
CA GLN A 155 10.87 8.52 33.62
C GLN A 155 11.08 9.37 34.88
N ASP A 156 11.04 10.70 34.76
CA ASP A 156 11.17 11.61 35.89
C ASP A 156 10.07 11.37 36.96
N GLN A 157 8.82 11.14 36.55
CA GLN A 157 7.74 10.80 37.48
C GLN A 157 7.98 9.48 38.22
N ILE A 158 8.50 8.46 37.53
CA ILE A 158 8.81 7.17 38.14
C ILE A 158 9.95 7.31 39.15
N ASP A 159 10.96 8.11 38.85
CA ASP A 159 12.10 8.33 39.74
C ASP A 159 11.68 9.09 41.01
N ILE A 160 10.87 10.15 40.87
CA ILE A 160 10.29 10.87 42.02
C ILE A 160 9.45 9.94 42.90
N ALA A 161 8.62 9.07 42.28
CA ALA A 161 7.79 8.12 43.00
C ALA A 161 8.61 7.05 43.75
N ARG A 162 9.79 6.68 43.23
CA ARG A 162 10.71 5.74 43.91
C ARG A 162 11.45 6.40 45.07
N THR A 163 11.87 7.65 44.94
CA THR A 163 12.59 8.37 46.01
C THR A 163 11.70 8.81 47.17
N THR A 164 10.39 8.92 46.95
CA THR A 164 9.43 9.34 47.99
C THR A 164 8.96 8.15 48.87
N LYS A 165 9.49 6.95 48.63
CA LYS A 165 9.16 5.72 49.36
C LYS A 165 10.32 5.27 50.24
#